data_AF-X1RL28-F1
#
_entry.id   AF-X1RL28-F1
#
_cell.length_a   1.000
_cell.length_b   1.000
_cell.length_c   1.000
_cell.angle_alpha   90.00
_cell.angle_beta   90.00
_cell.angle_gamma   90.00
#
_symmetry.space_group_name_H-M   'P 1'
#
loop_
_entity.id
_entity.type
_entity.pdbx_description
1 polymer ?
#
loop_
_entity_poly.entity_id
_entity_poly.type
_entity_poly.pdbx_seq_one_letter_code
_entity_poly.pdbx_strand_id
1 'polypeptide(L)'
;MIKGEYDYLKALADINECAEHGTPLLVATHPTEAQYVLRCGHDHYPDTIRRIPSLTEEFKQDTLPSGPIEDNIKKRSRKKAMSTNKQLQTSVLGDLPKADLATGEMLAPDQVHALMTYAQKYGLDPYRGHVVVMYGKPYIGLDGYLYHANRTGKPYGINSRPLTESERKDYQIPEGAHAWIAQVLLPDPDRYFPGLGIVTQHEIEARSTKHPEQLRSPVVAAHPQLLAQKRAEWQGM
;
A
#
# COMPACT_ATOMS: atom_id res chain seq x y z
N MET A 1 34.69 32.87 -2.86
CA MET A 1 34.02 33.01 -4.17
C MET A 1 33.46 31.68 -4.61
N ILE A 2 32.14 31.62 -4.78
CA ILE A 2 31.43 30.44 -5.27
C ILE A 2 31.35 30.49 -6.81
N LYS A 3 31.79 29.42 -7.48
CA LYS A 3 31.84 29.28 -8.95
C LYS A 3 30.98 28.09 -9.39
N GLY A 4 30.48 28.10 -10.63
CA GLY A 4 29.68 26.98 -11.15
C GLY A 4 29.01 27.28 -12.49
N GLU A 5 28.13 26.35 -12.92
CA GLU A 5 27.28 26.55 -14.08
C GLU A 5 26.23 27.64 -13.83
N TYR A 6 25.87 28.39 -14.88
CA TYR A 6 24.95 29.53 -14.77
C TYR A 6 23.61 29.16 -14.13
N ASP A 7 22.97 28.07 -14.58
CA ASP A 7 21.65 27.66 -14.07
C ASP A 7 21.70 27.24 -12.59
N TYR A 8 22.79 26.57 -12.19
CA TYR A 8 23.02 26.20 -10.79
C TYR A 8 23.21 27.44 -9.91
N LEU A 9 24.04 28.38 -10.35
CA LEU A 9 24.28 29.62 -9.60
C LEU A 9 23.04 30.50 -9.56
N LYS A 10 22.22 30.51 -10.62
CA LYS A 10 20.95 31.24 -10.64
C LYS A 10 19.96 30.66 -9.64
N ALA A 11 19.80 29.34 -9.61
CA ALA A 11 18.96 28.67 -8.62
C ALA A 11 19.44 28.92 -7.18
N LEU A 12 20.76 29.00 -6.96
CA LEU A 12 21.32 29.40 -5.66
C LEU A 12 21.03 30.87 -5.34
N ALA A 13 21.18 31.78 -6.30
CA ALA A 13 20.95 33.21 -6.10
C ALA A 13 19.49 33.53 -5.74
N ASP A 14 18.53 32.78 -6.29
CA ASP A 14 17.11 33.00 -6.06
C ASP A 14 16.65 32.66 -4.62
N ILE A 15 17.37 31.79 -3.92
CA ILE A 15 17.00 31.31 -2.58
C ILE A 15 18.02 31.68 -1.49
N ASN A 16 19.08 32.42 -1.84
CA ASN A 16 20.12 32.81 -0.89
C ASN A 16 20.50 34.29 -1.05
N GLU A 17 21.04 34.84 0.03
CA GLU A 17 21.62 36.17 0.11
C GLU A 17 23.06 36.11 0.61
N CYS A 18 23.79 37.20 0.47
CA CYS A 18 25.14 37.32 1.00
C CYS A 18 25.10 37.26 2.54
N ALA A 19 25.84 36.33 3.15
CA ALA A 19 25.87 36.17 4.61
C ALA A 19 26.44 37.40 5.34
N GLU A 20 27.36 38.13 4.69
CA GLU A 20 28.01 39.32 5.26
C GLU A 20 27.18 40.59 5.10
N HIS A 21 26.56 40.78 3.93
CA HIS A 21 25.89 42.04 3.57
C HIS A 21 24.36 41.98 3.65
N GLY A 22 23.77 40.78 3.73
CA GLY A 22 22.32 40.59 3.72
C GLY A 22 21.64 41.05 2.42
N THR A 23 22.40 41.19 1.32
CA THR A 23 21.87 41.61 0.02
C THR A 23 21.66 40.42 -0.91
N PRO A 24 20.68 40.50 -1.84
CA PRO A 24 20.47 39.48 -2.87
C PRO A 24 21.76 39.18 -3.65
N LEU A 25 21.88 37.93 -4.08
CA LEU A 25 22.97 37.47 -4.92
C LEU A 25 22.60 37.62 -6.40
N LEU A 26 23.62 37.83 -7.23
CA LEU A 26 23.52 37.93 -8.67
C LEU A 26 24.59 37.02 -9.30
N VAL A 27 24.27 36.43 -10.45
CA VAL A 27 25.23 35.67 -11.24
C VAL A 27 25.98 36.63 -12.16
N ALA A 28 27.31 36.67 -12.06
CA ALA A 28 28.17 37.50 -12.88
C ALA A 28 29.26 36.65 -13.56
N THR A 29 29.85 37.16 -14.64
CA THR A 29 31.06 36.57 -15.23
C THR A 29 32.29 37.15 -14.54
N HIS A 30 33.25 36.31 -14.14
CA HIS A 30 34.48 36.79 -13.53
C HIS A 30 35.35 37.54 -14.58
N PRO A 31 35.98 38.68 -14.23
CA PRO A 31 36.68 39.50 -15.22
C PRO A 31 37.95 38.85 -15.80
N THR A 32 38.63 38.00 -15.02
CA THR A 32 39.88 37.34 -15.44
C THR A 32 39.70 35.86 -15.77
N GLU A 33 38.61 35.25 -15.31
CA GLU A 33 38.36 33.83 -15.51
C GLU A 33 37.07 33.70 -16.30
N ALA A 34 37.05 32.95 -17.40
CA ALA A 34 35.86 32.75 -18.23
C ALA A 34 34.84 31.81 -17.55
N GLN A 35 34.45 32.14 -16.32
CA GLN A 35 33.59 31.34 -15.44
C GLN A 35 32.52 32.23 -14.79
N TYR A 36 31.36 31.63 -14.49
CA TYR A 36 30.29 32.29 -13.74
C TYR A 36 30.54 32.20 -12.24
N VAL A 37 30.22 33.29 -11.55
CA VAL A 37 30.44 33.46 -10.11
C VAL A 37 29.27 34.18 -9.45
N LEU A 38 29.05 33.94 -8.16
CA LEU A 38 28.08 34.71 -7.37
C LEU A 38 28.70 36.01 -6.85
N ARG A 39 27.96 37.10 -7.01
CA ARG A 39 28.32 38.44 -6.55
C ARG A 39 27.13 39.06 -5.81
N CYS A 40 27.36 39.79 -4.73
CA CYS A 40 26.30 40.54 -4.06
C CYS A 40 26.20 41.97 -4.61
N GLY A 41 25.17 42.72 -4.20
CA GLY A 41 24.96 44.11 -4.65
C GLY A 41 26.04 45.12 -4.22
N HIS A 42 26.95 44.74 -3.32
CA HIS A 42 28.10 45.55 -2.88
C HIS A 42 29.39 45.18 -3.61
N ASP A 43 29.28 44.62 -4.81
CA ASP A 43 30.42 44.24 -5.62
C ASP A 43 31.36 43.17 -5.00
N HIS A 44 30.89 42.50 -3.95
CA HIS A 44 31.62 41.50 -3.17
C HIS A 44 31.32 40.06 -3.65
N TYR A 45 32.32 39.18 -3.58
CA TYR A 45 32.25 37.76 -3.95
C TYR A 45 32.18 36.87 -2.71
N PRO A 46 30.98 36.53 -2.21
CA PRO A 46 30.86 35.80 -0.96
C PRO A 46 31.55 34.43 -0.98
N ASP A 47 32.18 34.09 0.15
CA ASP A 47 32.58 32.72 0.49
C ASP A 47 31.45 31.94 1.15
N THR A 48 30.56 32.66 1.85
CA THR A 48 29.41 32.08 2.56
C THR A 48 28.11 32.78 2.16
N ILE A 49 27.05 31.98 2.01
CA ILE A 49 25.71 32.45 1.64
C ILE A 49 24.73 32.04 2.74
N ARG A 50 23.70 32.85 2.94
CA ARG A 50 22.61 32.59 3.88
C ARG A 50 21.35 32.28 3.10
N ARG A 51 20.65 31.21 3.45
CA ARG A 51 19.37 30.85 2.83
C ARG A 51 18.30 31.86 3.25
N ILE A 52 17.59 32.42 2.27
CA ILE A 52 16.41 33.24 2.51
C ILE A 52 15.28 32.27 2.88
N PRO A 53 14.73 32.35 4.11
CA PRO A 53 13.64 31.47 4.50
C PRO A 53 12.43 31.74 3.59
N SER A 54 11.79 30.68 3.13
CA SER A 54 10.53 30.84 2.41
C SER A 54 9.47 31.43 3.35
N LEU A 55 8.48 32.15 2.80
CA LEU A 55 7.35 32.68 3.58
C LEU A 55 6.63 31.60 4.43
N THR A 56 6.69 30.33 4.00
CA THR A 56 6.13 29.21 4.77
C THR A 56 7.03 28.80 5.95
N GLU A 57 8.34 28.90 5.80
CA GLU A 57 9.30 28.69 6.89
C GLU A 57 9.24 29.84 7.90
N GLU A 58 9.16 31.09 7.44
CA GLU A 58 8.93 32.26 8.31
C GLU A 58 7.62 32.14 9.10
N PHE A 59 6.56 31.66 8.45
CA PHE A 59 5.29 31.38 9.13
C PHE A 59 5.42 30.30 10.21
N LYS A 60 6.23 29.26 9.99
CA LYS A 60 6.48 28.21 11.00
C LYS A 60 7.33 28.68 12.17
N GLN A 61 8.11 29.75 11.97
CA GLN A 61 8.99 30.34 12.97
C GLN A 61 8.34 31.50 13.74
N ASP A 62 7.06 31.79 13.47
CA ASP A 62 6.33 32.95 14.01
C ASP A 62 7.02 34.31 13.75
N THR A 63 7.86 34.39 12.70
CA THR A 63 8.55 35.64 12.31
C THR A 63 7.83 36.40 11.20
N LEU A 64 6.79 35.81 10.60
CA LEU A 64 6.02 36.42 9.52
C LEU A 64 5.14 37.57 10.07
N PRO A 65 5.19 38.79 9.50
CA PRO A 65 4.29 39.86 9.89
C PRO A 65 2.83 39.46 9.62
N SER A 66 1.95 39.64 10.62
CA SER A 66 0.53 39.33 10.52
C SER A 66 -0.13 40.13 9.38
N GLY A 67 -0.89 39.47 8.50
CA GLY A 67 -1.54 40.13 7.38
C GLY A 67 -2.04 39.21 6.26
N PRO A 68 -2.34 39.76 5.07
CA PRO A 68 -2.93 39.01 3.95
C PRO A 68 -2.10 37.82 3.47
N ILE A 69 -0.78 37.84 3.71
CA ILE A 69 0.15 36.78 3.33
C ILE A 69 -0.06 35.55 4.24
N GLU A 70 -0.20 35.77 5.55
CA GLU A 70 -0.47 34.74 6.54
C GLU A 70 -1.80 34.01 6.23
N ASP A 71 -2.85 34.77 5.92
CA ASP A 71 -4.16 34.23 5.55
C ASP A 71 -4.09 33.41 4.27
N ASN A 72 -3.31 33.84 3.28
CA ASN A 72 -3.11 33.10 2.04
C ASN A 72 -2.34 31.79 2.27
N ILE A 73 -1.33 31.78 3.16
CA ILE A 73 -0.61 30.57 3.55
C ILE A 73 -1.54 29.61 4.28
N LYS A 74 -2.31 30.09 5.28
CA LYS A 74 -3.32 29.29 5.99
C LYS A 74 -4.40 28.75 5.04
N LYS A 75 -4.85 29.54 4.07
CA LYS A 75 -5.83 29.11 3.07
C LYS A 75 -5.26 28.06 2.11
N ARG A 76 -4.01 28.21 1.66
CA ARG A 76 -3.30 27.21 0.84
C ARG A 76 -3.04 25.92 1.60
N SER A 77 -2.62 26.00 2.86
CA SER A 77 -2.39 24.81 3.69
C SER A 77 -3.69 24.05 3.95
N ARG A 78 -4.79 24.75 4.27
CA ARG A 78 -6.15 24.16 4.35
C ARG A 78 -6.58 23.53 3.04
N LYS A 79 -6.39 24.20 1.90
CA LYS A 79 -6.72 23.67 0.58
C LYS A 79 -5.90 22.42 0.24
N LYS A 80 -4.60 22.40 0.58
CA LYS A 80 -3.74 21.22 0.42
C LYS A 80 -4.16 20.08 1.33
N ALA A 81 -4.42 20.34 2.61
CA ALA A 81 -4.95 19.33 3.53
C ALA A 81 -6.28 18.75 3.05
N MET A 82 -7.18 19.60 2.54
CA MET A 82 -8.44 19.17 1.93
C MET A 82 -8.22 18.42 0.61
N SER A 83 -7.26 18.80 -0.24
CA SER A 83 -6.98 18.08 -1.49
C SER A 83 -6.32 16.73 -1.25
N THR A 84 -5.43 16.61 -0.26
CA THR A 84 -4.83 15.33 0.14
C THR A 84 -5.89 14.40 0.71
N ASN A 85 -6.80 14.90 1.56
CA ASN A 85 -7.96 14.13 2.03
C ASN A 85 -8.94 13.78 0.91
N LYS A 86 -9.13 14.67 -0.07
CA LYS A 86 -10.03 14.44 -1.22
C LYS A 86 -9.42 13.48 -2.25
N GLN A 87 -8.11 13.50 -2.47
CA GLN A 87 -7.42 12.49 -3.29
C GLN A 87 -7.45 11.11 -2.63
N LEU A 88 -7.43 11.03 -1.30
CA LEU A 88 -7.69 9.79 -0.56
C LEU A 88 -9.16 9.32 -0.66
N GLN A 89 -10.11 10.22 -0.93
CA GLN A 89 -11.55 9.92 -0.90
C GLN A 89 -12.24 9.79 -2.27
N THR A 90 -11.71 10.27 -3.39
CA THR A 90 -12.57 10.52 -4.59
C THR A 90 -12.24 9.87 -5.92
N SER A 91 -11.27 8.96 -6.05
CA SER A 91 -11.22 8.13 -7.27
C SER A 91 -10.43 6.84 -7.06
N VAL A 92 -11.03 5.71 -7.43
CA VAL A 92 -10.44 4.36 -7.53
C VAL A 92 -10.41 3.51 -6.24
N LEU A 93 -11.44 3.55 -5.40
CA LEU A 93 -11.60 2.60 -4.26
C LEU A 93 -12.98 1.89 -4.26
N GLY A 94 -13.69 1.89 -5.40
CA GLY A 94 -15.02 1.28 -5.51
C GLY A 94 -15.01 -0.22 -5.18
N ASP A 95 -14.00 -0.93 -5.70
CA ASP A 95 -13.91 -2.39 -5.69
C ASP A 95 -12.78 -2.93 -4.79
N LEU A 96 -12.05 -2.05 -4.09
CA LEU A 96 -11.07 -2.50 -3.11
C LEU A 96 -11.79 -3.10 -1.88
N PRO A 97 -11.21 -4.13 -1.22
CA PRO A 97 -11.75 -4.65 0.02
C PRO A 97 -11.93 -3.51 1.02
N LYS A 98 -13.18 -3.25 1.41
CA LYS A 98 -13.51 -2.14 2.33
C LYS A 98 -13.48 -2.57 3.78
N ALA A 99 -13.53 -3.87 4.02
CA ALA A 99 -13.57 -4.45 5.35
C ALA A 99 -12.61 -5.63 5.47
N ASP A 100 -12.14 -5.85 6.68
CA ASP A 100 -11.50 -7.09 7.07
C ASP A 100 -12.53 -8.22 7.04
N LEU A 101 -12.27 -9.27 6.25
CA LEU A 101 -13.20 -10.37 6.05
C LEU A 101 -13.45 -11.21 7.31
N ALA A 102 -12.59 -11.12 8.33
CA ALA A 102 -12.78 -11.83 9.59
C ALA A 102 -13.54 -11.01 10.63
N THR A 103 -13.26 -9.71 10.74
CA THR A 103 -13.89 -8.87 11.78
C THR A 103 -15.10 -8.08 11.27
N GLY A 104 -15.23 -7.92 9.95
CA GLY A 104 -16.21 -7.04 9.32
C GLY A 104 -15.92 -5.54 9.52
N GLU A 105 -14.82 -5.21 10.20
CA GLU A 105 -14.45 -3.83 10.47
C GLU A 105 -13.91 -3.18 9.20
N MET A 106 -14.30 -1.91 8.99
CA MET A 106 -13.80 -1.14 7.85
C MET A 106 -12.28 -0.99 7.94
N LEU A 107 -11.60 -1.21 6.82
CA LEU A 107 -10.16 -1.06 6.77
C LEU A 107 -9.76 0.41 6.93
N ALA A 108 -8.85 0.67 7.85
CA ALA A 108 -8.24 1.99 7.96
C ALA A 108 -7.45 2.33 6.67
N PRO A 109 -7.30 3.61 6.31
CA PRO A 109 -6.54 4.02 5.13
C PRO A 109 -5.13 3.41 5.05
N ASP A 110 -4.44 3.29 6.19
CA ASP A 110 -3.12 2.68 6.26
C ASP A 110 -3.13 1.17 5.95
N GLN A 111 -4.19 0.46 6.35
CA GLN A 111 -4.37 -0.96 6.03
C GLN A 111 -4.67 -1.16 4.54
N VAL A 112 -5.47 -0.28 3.95
CA VAL A 112 -5.72 -0.28 2.49
C VAL A 112 -4.42 -0.02 1.74
N HIS A 113 -3.62 0.95 2.17
CA HIS A 113 -2.32 1.24 1.57
C HIS A 113 -1.35 0.04 1.71
N ALA A 114 -1.31 -0.61 2.88
CA ALA A 114 -0.52 -1.81 3.10
C ALA A 114 -0.96 -2.98 2.21
N LEU A 115 -2.27 -3.19 2.04
CA LEU A 115 -2.85 -4.17 1.13
C LEU A 115 -2.42 -3.91 -0.31
N MET A 116 -2.51 -2.66 -0.77
CA MET A 116 -2.07 -2.29 -2.12
C MET A 116 -0.57 -2.51 -2.33
N THR A 117 0.25 -2.13 -1.36
CA THR A 117 1.70 -2.36 -1.39
C THR A 117 2.02 -3.85 -1.46
N TYR A 118 1.31 -4.66 -0.67
CA TYR A 118 1.42 -6.12 -0.72
C TYR A 118 1.03 -6.67 -2.10
N ALA A 119 -0.13 -6.27 -2.62
CA ALA A 119 -0.60 -6.75 -3.92
C ALA A 119 0.38 -6.40 -5.04
N GLN A 120 0.88 -5.16 -5.07
CA GLN A 120 1.88 -4.72 -6.04
C GLN A 120 3.18 -5.53 -5.95
N LYS A 121 3.68 -5.80 -4.73
CA LYS A 121 4.89 -6.60 -4.50
C LYS A 121 4.79 -8.01 -5.10
N TYR A 122 3.62 -8.63 -5.02
CA TYR A 122 3.38 -9.97 -5.57
C TYR A 122 2.79 -9.94 -6.98
N GLY A 123 2.61 -8.77 -7.59
CA GLY A 123 2.01 -8.66 -8.92
C GLY A 123 0.55 -9.13 -8.96
N LEU A 124 -0.18 -8.91 -7.87
CA LEU A 124 -1.60 -9.23 -7.70
C LEU A 124 -2.46 -7.97 -7.88
N ASP A 125 -3.74 -8.16 -8.16
CA ASP A 125 -4.71 -7.10 -8.35
C ASP A 125 -5.75 -7.12 -7.20
N PRO A 126 -5.65 -6.20 -6.23
CA PRO A 126 -6.55 -6.19 -5.09
C PRO A 126 -7.99 -5.80 -5.47
N TYR A 127 -8.21 -5.17 -6.63
CA TYR A 127 -9.55 -4.85 -7.14
C TYR A 127 -10.28 -6.08 -7.69
N ARG A 128 -9.53 -7.10 -8.12
CA ARG A 128 -10.07 -8.37 -8.64
C ARG A 128 -10.23 -9.42 -7.55
N GLY A 129 -10.12 -9.05 -6.27
CA GLY A 129 -10.17 -10.01 -5.17
C GLY A 129 -8.94 -10.91 -5.04
N HIS A 130 -7.84 -10.62 -5.75
CA HIS A 130 -6.63 -11.44 -5.65
C HIS A 130 -6.00 -11.41 -4.26
N VAL A 131 -6.20 -10.32 -3.52
CA VAL A 131 -5.74 -10.16 -2.15
C VAL A 131 -6.88 -9.65 -1.29
N VAL A 132 -7.03 -10.24 -0.10
CA VAL A 132 -8.04 -9.88 0.89
C VAL A 132 -7.38 -9.61 2.24
N VAL A 133 -7.99 -8.80 3.10
CA VAL A 133 -7.54 -8.63 4.48
C VAL A 133 -8.35 -9.54 5.39
N MET A 134 -7.67 -10.25 6.29
CA MET A 134 -8.28 -11.08 7.30
C MET A 134 -7.48 -10.96 8.61
N TYR A 135 -8.12 -10.66 9.73
CA TYR A 135 -7.46 -10.45 11.02
C TYR A 135 -6.29 -9.44 10.96
N GLY A 136 -6.48 -8.33 10.24
CA GLY A 136 -5.52 -7.25 10.05
C GLY A 136 -4.33 -7.60 9.15
N LYS A 137 -4.33 -8.76 8.49
CA LYS A 137 -3.24 -9.23 7.63
C LYS A 137 -3.70 -9.46 6.19
N PRO A 138 -2.89 -9.13 5.17
CA PRO A 138 -3.21 -9.45 3.79
C PRO A 138 -2.97 -10.94 3.48
N TYR A 139 -3.89 -11.54 2.73
CA TYR A 139 -3.81 -12.92 2.23
C TYR A 139 -4.14 -12.97 0.74
N ILE A 140 -3.50 -13.87 0.00
CA ILE A 140 -3.83 -14.15 -1.41
C ILE A 140 -5.14 -14.95 -1.45
N GLY A 141 -6.15 -14.43 -2.15
CA GLY A 141 -7.40 -15.14 -2.42
C GLY A 141 -7.24 -16.17 -3.54
N LEU A 142 -8.24 -17.02 -3.78
CA LEU A 142 -8.14 -18.00 -4.87
C LEU A 142 -7.94 -17.34 -6.23
N ASP A 143 -8.64 -16.23 -6.50
CA ASP A 143 -8.47 -15.51 -7.76
C ASP A 143 -7.01 -15.08 -7.96
N GLY A 144 -6.30 -14.74 -6.88
CA GLY A 144 -4.88 -14.44 -6.90
C GLY A 144 -4.02 -15.67 -7.21
N TYR A 145 -4.35 -16.81 -6.62
CA TYR A 145 -3.68 -18.09 -6.92
C TYR A 145 -3.94 -18.56 -8.35
N LEU A 146 -5.19 -18.49 -8.83
CA LEU A 146 -5.58 -18.84 -10.20
C LEU A 146 -4.93 -17.90 -11.21
N TYR A 147 -4.89 -16.60 -10.89
CA TYR A 147 -4.18 -15.61 -11.70
C TYR A 147 -2.70 -15.94 -11.82
N HIS A 148 -2.03 -16.26 -10.71
CA HIS A 148 -0.64 -16.69 -10.73
C HIS A 148 -0.44 -17.98 -11.53
N ALA A 149 -1.29 -18.97 -11.32
CA ALA A 149 -1.23 -20.23 -12.04
C ALA A 149 -1.42 -20.00 -13.56
N ASN A 150 -2.38 -19.17 -13.96
CA ASN A 150 -2.61 -18.80 -15.36
C ASN A 150 -1.42 -18.04 -15.97
N ARG A 151 -0.79 -17.13 -15.21
CA ARG A 151 0.42 -16.41 -15.66
C ARG A 151 1.62 -17.32 -15.94
N THR A 152 1.66 -18.52 -15.38
CA THR A 152 2.73 -19.47 -15.71
C THR A 152 2.62 -20.00 -17.15
N GLY A 153 1.47 -19.83 -17.80
CA GLY A 153 1.18 -20.38 -19.13
C GLY A 153 1.09 -21.91 -19.14
N LYS A 154 1.16 -22.56 -17.97
CA LYS A 154 1.03 -24.01 -17.84
C LYS A 154 -0.44 -24.35 -17.65
N PRO A 155 -1.03 -25.19 -18.52
CA PRO A 155 -2.37 -25.68 -18.28
C PRO A 155 -2.41 -26.43 -16.94
N TYR A 156 -3.50 -26.29 -16.19
CA TYR A 156 -3.73 -27.09 -15.00
C TYR A 156 -5.21 -27.43 -14.89
N GLY A 157 -5.50 -28.60 -14.34
CA GLY A 157 -6.83 -29.02 -13.92
C GLY A 157 -6.94 -28.94 -12.41
N ILE A 158 -8.16 -28.77 -11.90
CA ILE A 158 -8.46 -28.96 -10.48
C ILE A 158 -9.53 -30.03 -10.39
N ASN A 159 -9.28 -31.05 -9.58
CA ASN A 159 -10.25 -32.09 -9.26
C ASN A 159 -10.48 -32.09 -7.76
N SER A 160 -11.71 -31.86 -7.31
CA SER A 160 -12.06 -31.91 -5.89
C SER A 160 -13.12 -32.98 -5.63
N ARG A 161 -12.98 -33.66 -4.49
CA ARG A 161 -13.94 -34.68 -4.04
C ARG A 161 -13.95 -34.80 -2.51
N PRO A 162 -15.04 -35.30 -1.92
CA PRO A 162 -15.03 -35.72 -0.53
C PRO A 162 -14.01 -36.85 -0.30
N LEU A 163 -13.47 -36.92 0.92
CA LEU A 163 -12.60 -38.03 1.32
C LEU A 163 -13.40 -39.33 1.39
N THR A 164 -12.79 -40.45 0.98
CA THR A 164 -13.34 -41.79 1.19
C THR A 164 -13.29 -42.18 2.66
N GLU A 165 -14.03 -43.21 3.08
CA GLU A 165 -13.99 -43.70 4.47
C GLU A 165 -12.59 -44.14 4.92
N SER A 166 -11.79 -44.73 4.03
CA SER A 166 -10.41 -45.12 4.32
C SER A 166 -9.53 -43.90 4.54
N GLU A 167 -9.59 -42.92 3.63
CA GLU A 167 -8.84 -41.66 3.77
C GLU A 167 -9.24 -40.92 5.03
N ARG A 168 -10.53 -40.90 5.37
CA ARG A 168 -11.00 -40.28 6.62
C ARG A 168 -10.38 -40.94 7.85
N LYS A 169 -10.21 -42.27 7.85
CA LYS A 169 -9.52 -42.99 8.94
C LYS A 169 -8.02 -42.65 8.95
N ASP A 170 -7.37 -42.65 7.80
CA ASP A 170 -5.93 -42.38 7.67
C ASP A 170 -5.57 -40.97 8.13
N TYR A 171 -6.37 -39.98 7.73
CA TYR A 171 -6.22 -38.59 8.13
C TYR A 171 -6.83 -38.27 9.51
N GLN A 172 -7.35 -39.27 10.23
CA GLN A 172 -7.95 -39.12 11.56
C GLN A 172 -9.05 -38.05 11.59
N ILE A 173 -9.87 -38.01 10.54
CA ILE A 173 -10.95 -37.03 10.40
C ILE A 173 -12.04 -37.34 11.43
N PRO A 174 -12.44 -36.37 12.28
CA PRO A 174 -13.50 -36.58 13.25
C PRO A 174 -14.82 -37.05 12.62
N GLU A 175 -15.57 -37.86 13.36
CA GLU A 175 -16.91 -38.28 12.98
C GLU A 175 -17.83 -37.05 12.84
N GLY A 176 -18.67 -37.02 11.80
CA GLY A 176 -19.51 -35.87 11.46
C GLY A 176 -18.80 -34.68 10.80
N ALA A 177 -17.45 -34.65 10.73
CA ALA A 177 -16.75 -33.58 10.02
C ALA A 177 -16.87 -33.72 8.50
N HIS A 178 -17.07 -32.62 7.77
CA HIS A 178 -17.01 -32.59 6.32
C HIS A 178 -15.56 -32.42 5.85
N ALA A 179 -15.03 -33.40 5.11
CA ALA A 179 -13.64 -33.39 4.64
C ALA A 179 -13.58 -33.61 3.12
N TRP A 180 -12.75 -32.80 2.46
CA TRP A 180 -12.57 -32.76 1.01
C TRP A 180 -11.08 -32.74 0.66
N ILE A 181 -10.73 -33.38 -0.45
CA ILE A 181 -9.41 -33.32 -1.06
C ILE A 181 -9.55 -32.66 -2.43
N ALA A 182 -8.68 -31.70 -2.72
CA ALA A 182 -8.54 -31.07 -4.02
C ALA A 182 -7.17 -31.40 -4.59
N GLN A 183 -7.08 -31.79 -5.85
CA GLN A 183 -5.85 -32.12 -6.54
C GLN A 183 -5.66 -31.15 -7.70
N VAL A 184 -4.52 -30.46 -7.71
CA VAL A 184 -4.08 -29.69 -8.88
C VAL A 184 -3.36 -30.65 -9.81
N LEU A 185 -3.92 -30.86 -10.99
CA LEU A 185 -3.36 -31.66 -12.07
C LEU A 185 -2.53 -30.77 -12.97
N LEU A 186 -1.25 -31.05 -13.13
CA LEU A 186 -0.42 -30.39 -14.13
C LEU A 186 -0.47 -31.18 -15.46
N PRO A 187 0.05 -30.63 -16.57
CA PRO A 187 0.06 -31.34 -17.86
C PRO A 187 0.95 -32.59 -17.83
N ASP A 188 1.88 -32.62 -16.88
CA ASP A 188 2.70 -33.78 -16.56
C ASP A 188 1.85 -34.75 -15.71
N PRO A 189 1.48 -35.93 -16.24
CA PRO A 189 0.51 -36.83 -15.62
C PRO A 189 0.97 -37.35 -14.24
N ASP A 190 2.29 -37.35 -13.99
CA ASP A 190 2.86 -37.84 -12.73
C ASP A 190 2.96 -36.76 -11.65
N ARG A 191 2.60 -35.50 -11.98
CA ARG A 191 2.76 -34.37 -11.08
C ARG A 191 1.42 -33.75 -10.69
N TYR A 192 0.97 -34.10 -9.49
CA TYR A 192 -0.18 -33.49 -8.86
C TYR A 192 0.14 -32.97 -7.46
N PHE A 193 -0.64 -31.98 -7.01
CA PHE A 193 -0.52 -31.42 -5.66
C PHE A 193 -1.86 -31.56 -4.93
N PRO A 194 -1.95 -32.43 -3.90
CA PRO A 194 -3.15 -32.56 -3.10
C PRO A 194 -3.23 -31.46 -2.03
N GLY A 195 -4.43 -30.94 -1.82
CA GLY A 195 -4.81 -30.05 -0.72
C GLY A 195 -5.98 -30.66 0.05
N LEU A 196 -5.87 -30.74 1.37
CA LEU A 196 -6.91 -31.24 2.26
C LEU A 196 -7.64 -30.07 2.91
N GLY A 197 -8.95 -30.16 3.02
CA GLY A 197 -9.70 -29.24 3.87
C GLY A 197 -10.81 -29.94 4.64
N ILE A 198 -10.92 -29.58 5.91
CA ILE A 198 -11.82 -30.18 6.90
C ILE A 198 -12.66 -29.08 7.52
N VAL A 199 -13.93 -29.38 7.79
CA VAL A 199 -14.85 -28.52 8.56
C VAL A 199 -15.56 -29.42 9.57
N THR A 200 -15.35 -29.16 10.85
CA THR A 200 -15.92 -29.95 11.94
C THR A 200 -17.35 -29.50 12.28
N GLN A 201 -18.15 -30.39 12.88
CA GLN A 201 -19.51 -30.04 13.34
C GLN A 201 -19.49 -28.89 14.35
N HIS A 202 -18.51 -28.88 15.25
CA HIS A 202 -18.32 -27.77 16.19
C HIS A 202 -18.06 -26.43 15.49
N GLU A 203 -17.32 -26.41 14.38
CA GLU A 203 -17.10 -25.19 13.58
C GLU A 203 -18.35 -24.74 12.84
N ILE A 204 -19.23 -25.67 12.45
CA ILE A 204 -20.52 -25.39 11.80
C ILE A 204 -21.53 -24.81 12.80
N GLU A 205 -21.55 -25.35 14.01
CA GLU A 205 -22.51 -24.99 15.06
C GLU A 205 -22.03 -23.88 15.99
N ALA A 206 -20.74 -23.52 15.93
CA ALA A 206 -20.17 -22.45 16.73
C ALA A 206 -21.02 -21.20 16.58
N ARG A 207 -21.37 -20.53 17.69
CA ARG A 207 -22.12 -19.26 17.70
C ARG A 207 -21.18 -18.07 17.81
N SER A 208 -21.55 -16.94 17.23
CA SER A 208 -20.73 -15.73 17.27
C SER A 208 -20.58 -15.26 18.71
N THR A 209 -19.36 -14.93 19.12
CA THR A 209 -19.09 -14.38 20.46
C THR A 209 -19.63 -12.96 20.62
N LYS A 210 -19.80 -12.21 19.52
CA LYS A 210 -20.41 -10.87 19.51
C LYS A 210 -21.94 -10.92 19.37
N HIS A 211 -22.48 -11.92 18.65
CA HIS A 211 -23.91 -12.05 18.32
C HIS A 211 -24.40 -13.50 18.54
N PRO A 212 -24.71 -13.91 19.78
CA PRO A 212 -25.00 -15.31 20.12
C PRO A 212 -26.19 -15.94 19.37
N GLU A 213 -27.10 -15.13 18.86
CA GLU A 213 -28.23 -15.52 18.03
C GLU A 213 -27.83 -15.94 16.60
N GLN A 214 -26.62 -15.60 16.17
CA GLN A 214 -26.07 -15.93 14.86
C GLN A 214 -25.05 -17.06 14.98
N LEU A 215 -25.03 -17.96 14.00
CA LEU A 215 -23.91 -18.87 13.83
C LEU A 215 -22.64 -18.04 13.60
N ARG A 216 -21.56 -18.41 14.29
CA ARG A 216 -20.22 -17.91 14.05
C ARG A 216 -19.92 -18.26 12.60
N SER A 217 -19.48 -17.29 11.83
CA SER A 217 -18.80 -17.60 10.59
C SER A 217 -17.69 -18.61 10.92
N PRO A 218 -17.61 -19.75 10.21
CA PRO A 218 -16.77 -20.89 10.60
C PRO A 218 -15.37 -20.40 10.99
N VAL A 219 -14.85 -20.89 12.11
CA VAL A 219 -13.67 -20.31 12.77
C VAL A 219 -12.40 -20.75 12.06
N VAL A 220 -12.06 -19.97 11.03
CA VAL A 220 -10.96 -20.07 10.07
C VAL A 220 -9.53 -20.16 10.68
N ALA A 221 -9.38 -20.17 12.00
CA ALA A 221 -8.13 -19.78 12.67
C ALA A 221 -7.00 -20.84 12.69
N ALA A 222 -7.27 -22.13 12.44
CA ALA A 222 -6.22 -23.14 12.59
C ALA A 222 -5.23 -23.17 11.39
N HIS A 223 -5.73 -23.07 10.14
CA HIS A 223 -4.90 -23.21 8.93
C HIS A 223 -5.40 -22.31 7.77
N PRO A 224 -5.23 -20.99 7.86
CA PRO A 224 -5.81 -20.01 6.94
C PRO A 224 -5.42 -20.21 5.45
N GLN A 225 -4.24 -20.77 5.17
CA GLN A 225 -3.76 -21.08 3.82
C GLN A 225 -4.56 -22.19 3.11
N LEU A 226 -5.16 -23.15 3.83
CA LEU A 226 -5.93 -24.25 3.24
C LEU A 226 -7.37 -23.83 2.87
N LEU A 227 -7.83 -22.67 3.36
CA LEU A 227 -9.20 -22.19 3.20
C LEU A 227 -9.36 -21.12 2.10
N ALA A 228 -8.29 -20.43 1.72
CA ALA A 228 -8.29 -19.55 0.54
C ALA A 228 -8.71 -20.31 -0.72
N GLN A 229 -8.35 -21.61 -0.80
CA GLN A 229 -8.74 -22.50 -1.90
C GLN A 229 -10.24 -22.84 -1.87
N LYS A 230 -10.80 -23.19 -0.70
CA LYS A 230 -12.21 -23.60 -0.55
C LYS A 230 -13.23 -22.48 -0.77
N ARG A 231 -12.91 -21.22 -0.46
CA ARG A 231 -13.89 -20.12 -0.58
C ARG A 231 -14.28 -19.79 -2.01
N ALA A 232 -13.38 -20.00 -2.96
CA ALA A 232 -13.68 -19.64 -4.34
C ALA A 232 -14.05 -20.84 -5.22
N GLU A 233 -13.96 -22.06 -4.68
CA GLU A 233 -14.80 -23.17 -5.16
C GLU A 233 -16.29 -22.89 -4.85
N TRP A 234 -16.62 -22.19 -3.75
CA TRP A 234 -18.01 -21.89 -3.34
C TRP A 234 -18.60 -20.63 -3.99
N GLN A 235 -17.77 -19.69 -4.45
CA GLN A 235 -18.22 -18.48 -5.19
C GLN A 235 -18.23 -18.68 -6.72
N GLY A 236 -17.70 -19.82 -7.19
CA GLY A 236 -17.72 -20.23 -8.60
C GLY A 236 -18.87 -21.18 -8.98
N MET A 237 -19.82 -21.43 -8.06
CA MET A 237 -21.12 -22.08 -8.31
C MET A 237 -22.23 -21.03 -8.23
#